data_AF-A0A923AT40-F1
#
_entry.id   AF-A0A923AT40-F1
#
_cell.length_a   1.000
_cell.length_b   1.000
_cell.length_c   1.000
_cell.angle_alpha   90.00
_cell.angle_beta   90.00
_cell.angle_gamma   90.00
#
_symmetry.space_group_name_H-M   'P 1'
#
loop_
_entity.id
_entity.type
_entity.pdbx_description
1 polymer ?
#
loop_
_entity_poly.entity_id
_entity_poly.type
_entity_poly.pdbx_seq_one_letter_code
_entity_poly.pdbx_strand_id
1 'polypeptide(L)' 'MLQVLGTGGGGAFAVGRHIAAALLNALAGLTPVLSVGTVRDIWNSYINNGYYIPISSSPAIKWYADDIVTYLKSTQPV' A
#
# COMPACT_ATOMS: atom_id res chain seq x y z
N MET A 1 -10.09 9.06 9.69
CA MET A 1 -10.09 8.28 8.43
C MET A 1 -10.37 9.16 7.19
N LEU A 2 -11.24 10.18 7.28
CA LEU A 2 -11.58 11.07 6.14
C LEU A 2 -10.48 12.07 5.72
N GLN A 3 -9.58 12.45 6.64
CA GLN A 3 -8.56 13.48 6.40
C GLN A 3 -7.43 13.04 5.45
N VAL A 4 -7.23 11.73 5.28
CA VAL A 4 -6.20 11.18 4.40
C VAL A 4 -6.58 11.37 2.93
N LEU A 5 -7.88 11.46 2.59
CA LEU A 5 -8.36 11.59 1.21
C LEU A 5 -8.30 13.03 0.66
N GLY A 6 -8.34 14.05 1.51
CA GLY A 6 -8.48 15.46 1.10
C GLY A 6 -7.18 16.27 1.03
N THR A 7 -6.05 15.72 1.44
CA THR A 7 -4.80 16.50 1.58
C THR A 7 -3.84 16.18 0.43
N GLY A 8 -3.68 17.13 -0.49
CA GLY A 8 -2.82 17.04 -1.69
C GLY A 8 -1.31 17.04 -1.40
N GLY A 9 -0.83 16.17 -0.51
CA GLY A 9 0.59 15.99 -0.21
C GLY A 9 1.15 14.68 -0.77
N GLY A 10 2.34 14.75 -1.39
CA GLY A 10 3.14 13.59 -1.75
C GLY A 10 3.77 12.89 -0.53
N GLY A 11 4.28 11.66 -0.70
CA GLY A 11 4.89 10.87 0.37
C GLY A 11 3.87 10.03 1.16
N ALA A 12 3.99 10.01 2.49
CA ALA A 12 3.22 9.11 3.36
C ALA A 12 1.69 9.29 3.26
N PHE A 13 1.20 10.48 2.92
CA PHE A 13 -0.22 10.74 2.71
C PHE A 13 -0.75 10.13 1.39
N ALA A 14 0.07 10.06 0.35
CA ALA A 14 -0.28 9.36 -0.89
C ALA A 14 -0.32 7.84 -0.65
N VAL A 15 0.67 7.31 0.06
CA VAL A 15 0.71 5.89 0.47
C VAL A 15 -0.51 5.54 1.32
N GLY A 16 -0.83 6.35 2.33
CA GLY A 16 -1.98 6.11 3.21
C GLY A 16 -3.32 6.05 2.47
N ARG A 17 -3.53 6.89 1.44
CA ARG A 17 -4.73 6.85 0.58
C ARG A 17 -4.82 5.55 -0.21
N HIS A 18 -3.73 5.15 -0.84
CA HIS A 18 -3.69 3.92 -1.64
C HIS A 18 -3.80 2.67 -0.78
N ILE A 19 -3.22 2.67 0.43
CA ILE A 19 -3.39 1.61 1.43
C ILE A 19 -4.85 1.51 1.86
N ALA A 20 -5.53 2.63 2.15
CA ALA A 20 -6.93 2.60 2.54
C ALA A 20 -7.83 2.08 1.40
N ALA A 21 -7.59 2.50 0.16
CA ALA A 21 -8.29 1.98 -1.02
C ALA A 21 -8.04 0.47 -1.20
N ALA A 22 -6.78 0.03 -1.09
CA ALA A 22 -6.43 -1.38 -1.20
C ALA A 22 -7.03 -2.25 -0.10
N LEU A 23 -7.11 -1.73 1.13
CA LEU A 23 -7.77 -2.42 2.24
C LEU A 23 -9.26 -2.61 1.98
N LEU A 24 -9.95 -1.57 1.49
CA LEU A 24 -11.37 -1.64 1.15
C LEU A 24 -11.61 -2.61 0.00
N ASN A 25 -10.77 -2.59 -1.04
CA ASN A 25 -10.91 -3.49 -2.18
C ASN A 25 -10.54 -4.94 -1.82
N ALA A 26 -9.60 -5.16 -0.91
CA ALA A 26 -9.32 -6.49 -0.35
C ALA A 26 -10.48 -7.03 0.49
N LEU A 27 -11.14 -6.19 1.27
CA LEU A 27 -12.35 -6.55 2.02
C LEU A 27 -13.54 -6.85 1.10
N ALA A 28 -13.65 -6.13 -0.02
CA ALA A 28 -14.66 -6.39 -1.04
C ALA A 28 -14.36 -7.63 -1.91
N GLY A 29 -13.20 -8.29 -1.73
CA GLY A 29 -12.78 -9.42 -2.54
C GLY A 29 -12.40 -9.06 -3.99
N LEU A 30 -12.18 -7.77 -4.26
CA LEU A 30 -11.89 -7.23 -5.59
C LEU A 30 -10.40 -7.23 -5.93
N THR A 31 -9.53 -7.56 -4.97
CA THR A 31 -8.10 -7.73 -5.20
C THR A 31 -7.76 -9.22 -5.24
N PRO A 32 -7.45 -9.80 -6.42
CA PRO A 32 -7.13 -11.23 -6.53
C PRO A 32 -5.81 -11.63 -5.86
N VAL A 33 -4.92 -10.67 -5.57
CA VAL A 33 -3.54 -10.94 -5.10
C VAL A 33 -3.25 -10.39 -3.70
N LEU A 34 -4.06 -9.45 -3.20
CA LEU A 34 -3.82 -8.78 -1.92
C LEU A 34 -4.81 -9.22 -0.84
N SER A 35 -4.27 -9.74 0.25
CA SER A 35 -5.04 -9.98 1.48
C SER A 35 -5.01 -8.74 2.37
N VAL A 36 -6.01 -8.62 3.25
CA VAL A 36 -6.05 -7.58 4.31
C VAL A 36 -4.79 -7.60 5.18
N GLY A 37 -4.27 -8.81 5.48
CA GLY A 37 -3.03 -8.96 6.23
C GLY A 37 -1.85 -8.33 5.51
N THR A 38 -1.71 -8.63 4.22
CA THR A 38 -0.63 -8.08 3.37
C THR A 38 -0.69 -6.55 3.30
N VAL A 39 -1.88 -5.96 3.11
CA VAL A 39 -2.04 -4.49 3.09
C VAL A 39 -1.59 -3.86 4.42
N ARG A 40 -1.94 -4.49 5.55
CA ARG A 40 -1.56 -4.03 6.88
C ARG A 40 -0.05 -4.11 7.10
N ASP A 41 0.59 -5.19 6.65
CA ASP A 41 2.04 -5.39 6.81
C ASP A 41 2.85 -4.39 5.98
N ILE A 42 2.36 -4.04 4.78
CA ILE A 42 2.95 -2.99 3.94
C ILE A 42 2.89 -1.64 4.68
N TRP A 43 1.72 -1.28 5.21
CA TRP A 43 1.54 -0.02 5.95
C TRP A 43 2.41 0.04 7.21
N ASN A 44 2.39 -1.01 8.02
CA ASN A 44 3.17 -1.09 9.26
C ASN A 44 4.68 -1.01 8.98
N SER A 45 5.17 -1.67 7.93
CA SER A 45 6.57 -1.56 7.56
C SER A 45 6.92 -0.15 7.11
N TYR A 46 6.08 0.46 6.28
CA TYR A 46 6.31 1.79 5.75
C TYR A 46 6.29 2.87 6.84
N ILE A 47 5.36 2.82 7.80
CA ILE A 47 5.28 3.86 8.84
C ILE A 47 6.40 3.75 9.89
N ASN A 48 6.90 2.54 10.15
CA ASN A 48 7.98 2.33 11.12
C ASN A 48 9.38 2.53 10.50
N ASN A 49 9.59 2.13 9.24
CA ASN A 49 10.90 2.11 8.62
C ASN A 49 11.07 3.09 7.44
N GLY A 50 9.97 3.64 6.91
CA GLY A 50 9.96 4.45 5.68
C GLY A 50 9.99 3.64 4.38
N TYR A 51 10.04 2.29 4.47
CA TYR A 51 10.07 1.39 3.32
C TYR A 51 9.43 0.03 3.67
N TYR A 52 9.03 -0.71 2.63
CA TYR A 52 8.55 -2.09 2.72
C TYR A 52 9.52 -3.01 1.98
N ILE A 53 9.72 -4.24 2.47
CA ILE A 53 10.48 -5.27 1.75
C ILE A 53 9.52 -6.42 1.46
N PRO A 54 9.17 -6.68 0.19
CA PRO A 54 8.35 -7.81 -0.17
C PRO A 54 9.09 -9.12 0.08
N ILE A 55 8.38 -10.08 0.67
CA ILE A 55 8.89 -11.44 0.90
C ILE A 55 9.28 -12.16 -0.41
N SER A 56 8.71 -11.75 -1.55
CA SER A 56 8.99 -12.30 -2.87
C SER A 56 10.21 -11.68 -3.56
N SER A 57 10.77 -10.60 -3.00
CA SER A 57 11.95 -9.95 -3.58
C SER A 57 13.23 -10.67 -3.15
N SER A 58 13.89 -11.33 -4.09
CA SER A 58 15.25 -11.85 -3.94
C SER A 58 16.10 -11.35 -5.10
N PRO A 59 17.12 -10.50 -4.87
CA PRO A 59 17.55 -9.93 -3.58
C PRO A 59 16.47 -9.03 -2.95
N ALA A 60 16.56 -8.77 -1.63
CA ALA A 60 15.60 -7.95 -0.91
C ALA A 60 15.59 -6.50 -1.46
N ILE A 61 14.53 -6.12 -2.16
CA ILE A 61 14.37 -4.78 -2.73
C ILE A 61 13.50 -3.96 -1.78
N LYS A 62 14.04 -2.82 -1.32
CA LYS A 62 13.27 -1.85 -0.54
C LYS A 62 12.34 -1.09 -1.46
N TRP A 63 11.05 -1.16 -1.16
CA TRP A 63 10.01 -0.36 -1.80
C TRP A 63 9.76 0.88 -0.99
N TYR A 64 9.95 2.03 -1.62
CA TYR A 64 9.60 3.33 -1.05
C TYR A 64 8.18 3.72 -1.48
N ALA A 65 7.76 4.94 -1.15
CA ALA A 65 6.39 5.41 -1.36
C ALA A 65 5.85 5.15 -2.77
N ASP A 66 6.62 5.48 -3.81
CA ASP A 66 6.19 5.36 -5.19
C ASP A 66 6.09 3.91 -5.67
N ASP A 67 7.00 3.04 -5.22
CA ASP A 67 6.98 1.61 -5.51
C ASP A 67 5.74 0.96 -4.88
N ILE A 68 5.46 1.28 -3.61
CA ILE A 68 4.29 0.81 -2.89
C ILE A 68 3.02 1.26 -3.61
N VAL A 69 2.92 2.54 -3.98
CA VAL A 69 1.74 3.07 -4.70
C VAL A 69 1.56 2.38 -6.05
N THR A 70 2.64 2.18 -6.80
CA THR A 70 2.61 1.51 -8.11
C THR A 70 2.13 0.06 -7.97
N TYR A 71 2.62 -0.67 -6.98
CA TYR A 71 2.18 -2.02 -6.67
C TYR A 71 0.72 -2.10 -6.22
N LEU A 72 0.28 -1.18 -5.36
CA LEU A 72 -1.12 -1.14 -4.95
C LEU A 72 -2.02 -0.84 -6.16
N LYS A 73 -1.64 0.10 -7.04
CA LYS A 73 -2.40 0.39 -8.27
C LYS A 73 -2.47 -0.80 -9.22
N SER A 74 -1.39 -1.56 -9.40
CA SER A 74 -1.40 -2.73 -10.31
C SER A 74 -2.27 -3.89 -9.80
N THR A 75 -2.67 -3.85 -8.54
CA THR A 75 -3.46 -4.90 -7.89
C THR A 75 -4.89 -4.47 -7.57
N GLN A 76 -5.24 -3.20 -7.76
CA GLN A 76 -6.62 -2.72 -7.71
C GLN A 76 -7.35 -3.01 -9.04
N PRO A 77 -8.67 -3.20 -9.03
CA PRO A 77 -9.48 -3.13 -10.25
C PRO A 77 -9.36 -1.75 -10.90
N VAL A 78 -9.31 -1.74 -12.24
CA VAL A 78 -9.29 -0.52 -13.09
C VAL A 78 -10.61 0.23 -13.07
#